data_AF-A0A7Y2U6B3-F1
#
_entry.id   AF-A0A7Y2U6B3-F1
#
_cell.length_a   1.000
_cell.length_b   1.000
_cell.length_c   1.000
_cell.angle_alpha   90.00
_cell.angle_beta   90.00
_cell.angle_gamma   90.00
#
_symmetry.space_group_name_H-M   'P 1'
#
loop_
_entity.id
_entity.type
_entity.pdbx_description
1 polymer ?
#
loop_
_entity_poly.entity_id
_entity_poly.type
_entity_poly.pdbx_seq_one_letter_code
_entity_poly.pdbx_strand_id
1 'polypeptide(L)' 'VMTSINPDAHATEHLQFLAFGVRLARKGWLRREDVLNTRTLDEVREFLKVRA' A
#
# COMPACT_ATOMS: atom_id res chain seq x y z
N VAL A 1 -4.38 -12.01 1.27
CA VAL A 1 -4.25 -11.50 -0.13
C VAL A 1 -3.24 -10.35 -0.09
N MET A 2 -2.40 -10.15 -1.09
CA MET A 2 -1.48 -8.99 -1.08
C MET A 2 -2.18 -7.77 -1.68
N THR A 3 -2.23 -6.65 -0.96
CA THR A 3 -2.89 -5.40 -1.37
C THR A 3 -1.92 -4.21 -1.30
N SER A 4 -2.05 -3.30 -2.25
CA SER A 4 -1.37 -2.00 -2.24
C SER A 4 -2.40 -0.88 -2.07
N ILE A 5 -2.11 0.10 -1.21
CA ILE A 5 -2.90 1.32 -1.03
C ILE A 5 -2.26 2.42 -1.88
N ASN A 6 -3.00 2.93 -2.86
CA ASN A 6 -2.55 3.97 -3.77
C ASN A 6 -3.62 5.06 -3.89
N PRO A 7 -3.31 6.35 -3.65
CA PRO A 7 -4.27 7.45 -3.79
C PRO A 7 -4.47 7.90 -5.24
N ASP A 8 -3.68 7.39 -6.19
CA ASP A 8 -3.65 7.85 -7.58
C ASP A 8 -3.51 9.38 -7.70
N ALA A 9 -2.51 9.90 -6.98
CA ALA A 9 -2.33 11.32 -6.79
C ALA A 9 -1.87 12.01 -8.09
N HIS A 10 -2.68 12.97 -8.56
CA HIS A 10 -2.38 13.86 -9.69
C HIS A 10 -2.04 15.30 -9.22
N ALA A 11 -2.05 15.52 -7.91
CA ALA A 11 -1.62 16.73 -7.22
C ALA A 11 -1.08 16.34 -5.83
N THR A 12 -0.21 17.17 -5.23
CA THR A 12 0.43 16.85 -3.95
C THR A 12 -0.56 16.67 -2.80
N GLU A 13 -1.64 17.44 -2.85
CA GLU A 13 -2.74 17.44 -1.90
C GLU A 13 -3.47 16.08 -1.91
N HIS A 14 -3.48 15.36 -3.02
CA HIS A 14 -4.18 14.07 -3.13
C HIS A 14 -3.49 12.96 -2.31
N LEU A 15 -2.23 13.14 -1.90
CA LEU A 15 -1.54 12.18 -1.01
C LEU A 15 -2.29 11.96 0.31
N GLN A 16 -3.09 12.94 0.75
CA GLN A 16 -3.93 12.80 1.94
C GLN A 16 -4.98 11.69 1.82
N PHE A 17 -5.35 11.28 0.60
CA PHE A 17 -6.34 10.21 0.38
C PHE A 17 -5.86 8.82 0.81
N LEU A 18 -4.55 8.65 1.09
CA LEU A 18 -4.01 7.47 1.77
C LEU A 18 -4.75 7.16 3.08
N ALA A 19 -5.21 8.19 3.80
CA ALA A 19 -5.99 8.01 5.02
C ALA A 19 -7.30 7.24 4.78
N PHE A 20 -7.98 7.49 3.66
CA PHE A 20 -9.17 6.74 3.26
C PHE A 20 -8.82 5.29 2.89
N GLY A 21 -7.74 5.09 2.15
CA GLY A 21 -7.24 3.75 1.82
C GLY A 21 -6.97 2.89 3.06
N VAL A 22 -6.32 3.45 4.08
CA VAL A 22 -6.08 2.75 5.36
C VAL A 22 -7.39 2.41 6.09
N ARG A 23 -8.39 3.31 6.07
CA ARG A 23 -9.71 3.06 6.67
C ARG A 23 -10.45 1.93 5.94
N LEU A 24 -10.36 1.90 4.61
CA LEU A 24 -10.96 0.83 3.79
C LEU A 24 -10.27 -0.52 4.04
N ALA A 25 -8.93 -0.55 4.14
CA ALA A 25 -8.19 -1.76 4.48
C ALA A 25 -8.63 -2.34 5.83
N ARG A 26 -8.80 -1.49 6.86
CA ARG A 26 -9.33 -1.90 8.17
C ARG A 26 -10.76 -2.42 8.09
N LYS A 27 -11.64 -1.74 7.35
CA LYS A 27 -13.02 -2.18 7.12
C LYS A 27 -13.06 -3.56 6.44
N GLY A 28 -12.14 -3.82 5.53
CA GLY A 28 -11.95 -5.11 4.86
C GLY A 28 -11.17 -6.15 5.66
N TRP A 29 -10.88 -5.89 6.95
CA TRP A 29 -10.16 -6.79 7.86
C TRP A 29 -8.75 -7.18 7.39
N LEU A 30 -8.13 -6.35 6.55
CA LEU A 30 -6.73 -6.55 6.16
C LEU A 30 -5.81 -6.31 7.37
N ARG A 31 -4.86 -7.23 7.55
CA ARG A 31 -3.81 -7.11 8.56
C ARG A 31 -2.59 -6.44 7.98
N ARG A 32 -1.58 -6.16 8.81
CA ARG A 32 -0.34 -5.51 8.38
C ARG A 32 0.33 -6.30 7.25
N GLU A 33 0.41 -7.61 7.42
CA GLU A 33 1.01 -8.56 6.49
C GLU A 33 0.30 -8.64 5.12
N ASP A 34 -0.98 -8.24 5.05
CA ASP A 34 -1.76 -8.18 3.81
C ASP A 34 -1.49 -6.90 2.99
N VAL A 35 -0.83 -5.88 3.58
CA VAL A 35 -0.66 -4.55 2.96
C VAL A 35 0.81 -4.26 2.65
N LEU A 36 1.13 -4.19 1.35
CA LEU A 36 2.48 -3.98 0.84
C LEU A 36 3.14 -2.70 1.39
N ASN A 37 2.37 -1.62 1.53
CA ASN A 37 2.85 -0.32 2.02
C ASN A 37 3.41 -0.35 3.45
N THR A 38 3.18 -1.42 4.21
CA THR A 38 3.67 -1.56 5.59
C THR A 38 5.07 -2.17 5.69
N ARG A 39 5.57 -2.70 4.57
CA ARG A 39 6.91 -3.27 4.45
C ARG A 39 7.96 -2.17 4.38
N THR A 40 9.18 -2.51 4.77
CA THR A 40 10.37 -1.69 4.57
C THR A 40 10.69 -1.54 3.08
N LEU A 41 11.50 -0.54 2.75
CA LEU A 41 11.93 -0.31 1.37
C LEU A 41 12.63 -1.54 0.76
N ASP A 42 13.49 -2.21 1.54
CA ASP A 42 14.23 -3.37 1.04
C ASP A 42 13.33 -4.58 0.82
N GLU A 43 12.33 -4.80 1.69
CA GLU A 43 11.31 -5.84 1.49
C GLU A 43 10.42 -5.55 0.27
N VAL A 44 10.10 -4.28 -0.01
CA VAL A 44 9.35 -3.91 -1.22
C VAL A 44 10.21 -4.11 -2.47
N ARG A 45 11.49 -3.70 -2.44
CA ARG A 45 12.43 -3.95 -3.53
C ARG A 45 12.53 -5.44 -3.83
N GLU A 46 12.69 -6.27 -2.80
CA GLU A 46 12.72 -7.72 -2.95
C GLU A 46 11.41 -8.25 -3.53
N PHE A 47 10.26 -7.80 -3.02
CA PHE A 47 8.95 -8.20 -3.54
C PHE A 47 8.75 -7.86 -5.02
N LEU A 48 9.30 -6.72 -5.47
CA LEU A 48 9.21 -6.25 -6.85
C LEU A 48 10.33 -6.79 -7.76
N LYS A 49 11.28 -7.57 -7.24
CA LYS A 49 12.24 -8.29 -8.09
C LYS A 49 11.50 -9.36 -8.87
N VAL A 50 10.98 -8.99 -10.03
CA VAL A 50 10.56 -9.93 -11.06
C VAL A 50 11.84 -10.55 -11.63
N ARG A 51 11.90 -11.90 -11.66
CA ARG A 51 12.90 -12.61 -12.46
C ARG A 51 12.76 -12.17 -13.91
N ALA A 52 13.80 -11.54 -14.45
CA ALA A 52 13.96 -11.39 -15.89
C ALA A 52 13.99 -12.78 -16.57
#